data_AF-A0A3N5X906-F1
#
_entry.id   AF-A0A3N5X906-F1
#
_cell.length_a   1.000
_cell.length_b   1.000
_cell.length_c   1.000
_cell.angle_alpha   90.00
_cell.angle_beta   90.00
_cell.angle_gamma   90.00
#
_symmetry.space_group_name_H-M   'P 1'
#
loop_
_entity.id
_entity.type
_entity.pdbx_description
1 polymer ?
#
loop_
_entity_poly.entity_id
_entity_poly.type
_entity_poly.pdbx_seq_one_letter_code
_entity_poly.pdbx_strand_id
1 'polypeptide(L)'
;MRMKSAIQVTATALAIGLASAAFAQAPAAAPGQAPAAGQRAGAPQGPRVVSPEILPDKKVTFRLLAPKAGAVVLNGNWDQGTNIAMTKDDQGIWSVTVGPLGEQLWGYSFSVDGVKANDPGNGEYQRDGQRYDNLLMITGPASDAWTFKPDVPHGTVSAVWYPSKILKQAGRRMYVYTPPGYESSTARYPVFYLLHGGGGDEDAWTNMGRANIILDNLIAAGKAKPMIVVMPNGNAPQIIAQGYAYGPTPRPGATTAPAPPPVQAQQGGLRAAAPAAAPGAPAAAGARAGARGGQSLDPAVFPKTFPTLDAKANSQLRLLWISCGTEDGLIGVNRQFKEYLKSKNIQFKDLEHPGAHTWTVWRHNLTDLAPLLFQPRSK
;
A
#
# COMPACT_ATOMS: atom_id res chain seq x y z
N MET A 1 25.30 14.36 -41.70
CA MET A 1 26.49 13.58 -41.29
C MET A 1 27.16 14.30 -40.13
N ARG A 2 26.92 13.85 -38.89
CA ARG A 2 27.75 14.03 -37.67
C ARG A 2 27.30 12.93 -36.69
N MET A 3 28.24 12.04 -36.36
CA MET A 3 28.12 10.78 -35.60
C MET A 3 27.50 11.00 -34.21
N LYS A 4 26.47 10.26 -33.76
CA LYS A 4 26.45 8.92 -33.13
C LYS A 4 27.51 8.72 -32.02
N SER A 5 27.12 8.89 -30.77
CA SER A 5 27.72 8.19 -29.63
C SER A 5 26.81 7.02 -29.25
N ALA A 6 27.15 5.85 -29.79
CA ALA A 6 26.62 4.56 -29.37
C ALA A 6 27.36 4.14 -28.10
N ILE A 7 26.63 3.79 -27.04
CA ILE A 7 27.20 3.07 -25.90
C ILE A 7 27.28 1.60 -26.33
N GLN A 8 28.48 1.16 -26.72
CA GLN A 8 28.83 -0.25 -26.81
C GLN A 8 29.02 -0.78 -25.39
N VAL A 9 28.20 -1.75 -24.99
CA VAL A 9 28.51 -2.62 -23.86
C VAL A 9 29.28 -3.81 -24.44
N THR A 10 30.59 -3.79 -24.29
CA THR A 10 31.45 -4.94 -24.56
C THR A 10 31.27 -5.94 -23.42
N ALA A 11 30.66 -7.09 -23.70
CA ALA A 11 30.69 -8.23 -22.79
C ALA A 11 32.05 -8.91 -22.91
N THR A 12 32.94 -8.68 -21.94
CA THR A 12 34.17 -9.47 -21.80
C THR A 12 33.83 -10.69 -20.94
N ALA A 13 33.66 -11.85 -21.58
CA ALA A 13 33.64 -13.12 -20.89
C ALA A 13 35.08 -13.49 -20.50
N LEU A 14 35.38 -13.51 -19.20
CA LEU A 14 36.61 -14.11 -18.69
C LEU A 14 36.33 -15.59 -18.41
N ALA A 15 36.70 -16.46 -19.36
CA ALA A 15 36.80 -17.89 -19.14
C ALA A 15 38.11 -18.16 -18.37
N ILE A 16 38.02 -18.50 -17.09
CA ILE A 16 39.15 -19.09 -16.37
C ILE A 16 39.13 -20.59 -16.65
N GLY A 17 39.98 -21.00 -17.60
CA GLY A 17 40.33 -22.41 -17.79
C GLY A 17 41.21 -22.87 -16.62
N LEU A 18 40.68 -23.78 -15.79
CA LEU A 18 41.49 -24.50 -14.82
C LEU A 18 42.15 -25.69 -15.53
N ALA A 19 43.48 -25.64 -15.61
CA ALA A 19 44.30 -26.74 -16.07
C ALA A 19 44.19 -27.93 -15.09
N SER A 20 43.93 -29.11 -15.64
CA SER A 20 43.88 -30.38 -14.91
C SER A 20 45.28 -30.78 -14.43
N ALA A 21 45.61 -30.48 -13.17
CA ALA A 21 46.71 -31.14 -12.48
C ALA A 21 46.20 -32.44 -11.86
N ALA A 22 46.74 -33.58 -12.30
CA ALA A 22 46.45 -34.89 -11.72
C ALA A 22 47.03 -34.96 -10.30
N PHE A 23 46.17 -34.84 -9.30
CA PHE A 23 46.49 -35.25 -7.94
C PHE A 23 45.96 -36.67 -7.73
N ALA A 24 46.87 -37.59 -7.37
CA ALA A 24 46.52 -38.93 -6.96
C ALA A 24 45.55 -38.87 -5.76
N GLN A 25 44.36 -39.45 -5.92
CA GLN A 25 43.42 -39.63 -4.83
C GLN A 25 43.97 -40.67 -3.86
N ALA A 26 44.21 -40.27 -2.61
CA ALA A 26 44.27 -41.21 -1.50
C ALA A 26 42.88 -41.86 -1.34
N PRO A 27 42.78 -43.16 -1.00
CA PRO A 27 41.51 -43.86 -0.91
C PRO A 27 40.64 -43.20 0.18
N ALA A 28 39.46 -42.73 -0.23
CA ALA A 28 38.46 -42.20 0.67
C ALA A 28 37.99 -43.30 1.63
N ALA A 29 38.11 -43.06 2.93
CA ALA A 29 37.45 -43.87 3.94
C ALA A 29 35.93 -43.77 3.73
N ALA A 30 35.26 -44.92 3.74
CA ALA A 30 33.81 -45.00 3.60
C ALA A 30 33.13 -44.12 4.68
N PRO A 31 32.15 -43.27 4.32
CA PRO A 31 31.42 -42.50 5.31
C PRO A 31 30.64 -43.46 6.21
N GLY A 32 30.98 -43.48 7.50
CA GLY A 32 30.20 -44.16 8.52
C GLY A 32 28.76 -43.61 8.50
N GLN A 33 27.79 -44.51 8.47
CA GLN A 33 26.38 -44.17 8.56
C GLN A 33 26.15 -43.31 9.81
N ALA A 34 25.77 -42.05 9.61
CA ALA A 34 25.21 -41.25 10.70
C ALA A 34 24.00 -42.01 11.26
N PRO A 35 23.86 -42.11 12.60
CA PRO A 35 22.69 -42.76 13.18
C PRO A 35 21.44 -42.09 12.62
N ALA A 36 20.51 -42.90 12.12
CA ALA A 36 19.25 -42.43 11.57
C ALA A 36 18.64 -41.42 12.55
N ALA A 37 18.43 -40.19 12.09
CA ALA A 37 17.67 -39.20 12.83
C ALA A 37 16.32 -39.86 13.13
N GLY A 38 16.10 -40.22 14.39
CA GLY A 38 14.86 -40.83 14.84
C GLY A 38 13.72 -39.98 14.30
N GLN A 39 12.79 -40.62 13.59
CA GLN A 39 11.54 -40.00 13.19
C GLN A 39 10.98 -39.34 14.45
N ARG A 40 10.97 -38.00 14.48
CA ARG A 40 10.23 -37.28 15.51
C ARG A 40 8.80 -37.77 15.35
N ALA A 41 8.34 -38.60 16.29
CA ALA A 41 6.94 -38.96 16.39
C ALA A 41 6.15 -37.67 16.26
N GLY A 42 5.30 -37.59 15.23
CA GLY A 42 4.53 -36.39 14.95
C GLY A 42 3.80 -35.99 16.22
N ALA A 43 4.11 -34.81 16.76
CA ALA A 43 3.34 -34.25 17.85
C ALA A 43 1.86 -34.29 17.43
N PRO A 44 0.92 -34.63 18.34
CA PRO A 44 -0.50 -34.61 18.02
C PRO A 44 -0.83 -33.26 17.37
N GLN A 45 -1.25 -33.28 16.10
CA GLN A 45 -1.69 -32.05 15.46
C GLN A 45 -2.94 -31.60 16.21
N GLY A 46 -2.86 -30.43 16.85
CA GLY A 46 -4.01 -29.82 17.50
C GLY A 46 -5.17 -29.60 16.52
N PRO A 47 -6.37 -29.24 17.01
CA PRO A 47 -7.52 -29.03 16.14
C PRO A 47 -7.20 -28.03 15.03
N ARG A 48 -7.51 -28.40 13.78
CA ARG A 48 -7.29 -27.53 12.62
C ARG A 48 -8.30 -26.38 12.67
N VAL A 49 -7.83 -25.17 12.96
CA VAL A 49 -8.65 -23.97 12.98
C VAL A 49 -8.56 -23.26 11.63
N VAL A 50 -9.71 -23.05 10.98
CA VAL A 50 -9.83 -22.23 9.77
C VAL A 50 -10.32 -20.84 10.18
N SER A 51 -9.49 -19.82 9.94
CA SER A 51 -9.81 -18.42 10.18
C SER A 51 -9.04 -17.52 9.21
N PRO A 52 -9.70 -16.51 8.60
CA PRO A 52 -11.14 -16.32 8.58
C PRO A 52 -11.81 -17.30 7.60
N GLU A 53 -13.07 -17.66 7.84
CA GLU A 53 -13.89 -18.43 6.90
C GLU A 53 -14.98 -17.54 6.31
N ILE A 54 -14.92 -17.31 5.00
CA ILE A 54 -15.93 -16.52 4.27
C ILE A 54 -17.08 -17.44 3.85
N LEU A 55 -18.29 -17.11 4.29
CA LEU A 55 -19.51 -17.86 3.98
C LEU A 55 -20.14 -17.38 2.66
N PRO A 56 -21.00 -18.20 1.99
CA PRO A 56 -21.63 -17.82 0.72
C PRO A 56 -22.45 -16.53 0.76
N ASP A 57 -23.01 -16.17 1.92
CA ASP A 57 -23.76 -14.93 2.14
C ASP A 57 -22.86 -13.73 2.52
N LYS A 58 -21.54 -13.85 2.36
CA LYS A 58 -20.51 -12.86 2.73
C LYS A 58 -20.44 -12.54 4.23
N LYS A 59 -21.08 -13.34 5.09
CA LYS A 59 -20.69 -13.38 6.49
C LYS A 59 -19.33 -14.04 6.64
N VAL A 60 -18.66 -13.73 7.73
CA VAL A 60 -17.30 -14.25 7.99
C VAL A 60 -17.22 -14.76 9.40
N THR A 61 -16.77 -16.00 9.54
CA THR A 61 -16.48 -16.61 10.84
C THR A 61 -14.99 -16.49 11.13
N PHE A 62 -14.66 -15.81 12.22
CA PHE A 62 -13.31 -15.69 12.74
C PHE A 62 -13.12 -16.69 13.86
N ARG A 63 -11.94 -17.33 13.93
CA ARG A 63 -11.62 -18.34 14.94
C ARG A 63 -10.20 -18.21 15.46
N LEU A 64 -10.00 -18.47 16.75
CA LEU A 64 -8.69 -18.47 17.38
C LEU A 64 -8.59 -19.56 18.45
N LEU A 65 -7.65 -20.50 18.32
CA LEU A 65 -7.34 -21.46 19.37
C LEU A 65 -6.53 -20.76 20.47
N ALA A 66 -7.17 -20.46 21.60
CA ALA A 66 -6.54 -19.82 22.76
C ALA A 66 -7.12 -20.39 24.06
N PRO A 67 -6.78 -21.65 24.42
CA PRO A 67 -7.42 -22.37 25.52
C PRO A 67 -7.12 -21.76 26.89
N LYS A 68 -6.07 -20.94 27.03
CA LYS A 68 -5.73 -20.24 28.27
C LYS A 68 -6.23 -18.79 28.35
N ALA A 69 -6.75 -18.24 27.25
CA ALA A 69 -7.25 -16.87 27.25
C ALA A 69 -8.51 -16.77 28.14
N GLY A 70 -8.65 -15.63 28.81
CA GLY A 70 -9.83 -15.23 29.57
C GLY A 70 -10.83 -14.45 28.72
N ALA A 71 -10.36 -13.67 27.76
CA ALA A 71 -11.19 -12.96 26.79
C ALA A 71 -10.48 -12.86 25.43
N VAL A 72 -11.25 -13.04 24.35
CA VAL A 72 -10.82 -12.74 22.98
C VAL A 72 -11.84 -11.83 22.32
N VAL A 73 -11.33 -10.78 21.67
CA VAL A 73 -12.11 -9.75 21.00
C VAL A 73 -11.63 -9.61 19.55
N LEU A 74 -12.56 -9.57 18.60
CA LEU A 74 -12.30 -9.25 17.21
C LEU A 74 -12.39 -7.73 17.00
N ASN A 75 -11.42 -7.18 16.27
CA ASN A 75 -11.39 -5.79 15.84
C ASN A 75 -11.14 -5.71 14.34
N GLY A 76 -12.06 -5.09 13.62
CA GLY A 76 -12.01 -4.87 12.18
C GLY A 76 -12.31 -3.43 11.81
N ASN A 77 -11.92 -3.04 10.60
CA ASN A 77 -12.14 -1.68 10.06
C ASN A 77 -13.43 -1.53 9.24
N TRP A 78 -14.41 -2.42 9.45
CA TRP A 78 -15.78 -2.28 8.95
C TRP A 78 -16.70 -1.57 9.95
N ASP A 79 -17.89 -1.21 9.50
CA ASP A 79 -18.90 -0.56 10.33
C ASP A 79 -19.28 -1.43 11.52
N GLN A 80 -19.23 -0.84 12.72
CA GLN A 80 -19.42 -1.56 13.98
C GLN A 80 -18.44 -2.74 14.16
N GLY A 81 -17.27 -2.68 13.52
CA GLY A 81 -16.27 -3.76 13.51
C GLY A 81 -15.37 -3.85 14.73
N THR A 82 -15.50 -2.96 15.71
CA THR A 82 -14.58 -2.89 16.86
C THR A 82 -15.19 -3.51 18.10
N ASN A 83 -14.33 -4.04 18.98
CA ASN A 83 -14.69 -4.60 20.28
C ASN A 83 -15.74 -5.73 20.23
N ILE A 84 -15.69 -6.57 19.21
CA ILE A 84 -16.63 -7.69 19.06
C ILE A 84 -16.16 -8.87 19.92
N ALA A 85 -16.88 -9.15 21.00
CA ALA A 85 -16.57 -10.28 21.87
C ALA A 85 -16.73 -11.62 21.15
N MET A 86 -15.77 -12.53 21.34
CA MET A 86 -15.81 -13.90 20.82
C MET A 86 -16.28 -14.87 21.92
N THR A 87 -16.85 -16.00 21.52
CA THR A 87 -17.28 -17.06 22.44
C THR A 87 -16.32 -18.24 22.36
N LYS A 88 -15.92 -18.77 23.52
CA LYS A 88 -15.03 -19.92 23.64
C LYS A 88 -15.83 -21.22 23.76
N ASP A 89 -15.45 -22.24 23.00
CA ASP A 89 -15.99 -23.60 23.13
C ASP A 89 -15.19 -24.47 24.12
N ASP A 90 -15.61 -25.72 24.27
CA ASP A 90 -14.98 -26.72 25.15
C ASP A 90 -13.59 -27.16 24.66
N GLN A 91 -13.28 -26.96 23.39
CA GLN A 91 -11.95 -27.19 22.79
C GLN A 91 -11.01 -25.98 22.95
N GLY A 92 -11.50 -24.88 23.54
CA GLY A 92 -10.74 -23.65 23.73
C GLY A 92 -10.58 -22.80 22.48
N ILE A 93 -11.42 -23.03 21.47
CA ILE A 93 -11.49 -22.22 20.25
C ILE A 93 -12.48 -21.08 20.51
N TRP A 94 -11.99 -19.87 20.31
CA TRP A 94 -12.81 -18.66 20.32
C TRP A 94 -13.37 -18.45 18.92
N SER A 95 -14.66 -18.12 18.81
CA SER A 95 -15.29 -17.84 17.52
C SER A 95 -16.30 -16.69 17.58
N VAL A 96 -16.47 -16.02 16.44
CA VAL A 96 -17.57 -15.08 16.17
C VAL A 96 -17.86 -15.04 14.68
N THR A 97 -19.12 -14.83 14.32
CA THR A 97 -19.55 -14.60 12.94
C THR A 97 -20.06 -13.16 12.81
N VAL A 98 -19.54 -12.43 11.81
CA VAL A 98 -19.93 -11.05 11.52
C VAL A 98 -20.38 -10.92 10.07
N GLY A 99 -20.98 -9.78 9.73
CA GLY A 99 -21.40 -9.46 8.38
C GLY A 99 -22.90 -9.66 8.14
N PRO A 100 -23.34 -9.63 6.87
CA PRO A 100 -22.52 -9.66 5.66
C PRO A 100 -21.58 -8.46 5.51
N LEU A 101 -20.34 -8.69 5.07
CA LEU A 101 -19.37 -7.64 4.82
C LEU A 101 -19.41 -7.18 3.36
N GLY A 102 -19.16 -5.89 3.13
CA GLY A 102 -19.08 -5.30 1.79
C GLY A 102 -17.89 -5.84 0.98
N GLU A 103 -18.00 -5.81 -0.35
CA GLU A 103 -17.00 -6.32 -1.29
C GLU A 103 -15.76 -5.40 -1.34
N GLN A 104 -14.75 -5.70 -0.53
CA GLN A 104 -13.47 -4.99 -0.52
C GLN A 104 -12.43 -5.71 0.36
N LEU A 105 -11.28 -5.05 0.56
CA LEU A 105 -10.31 -5.43 1.58
C LEU A 105 -10.69 -4.87 2.96
N TRP A 106 -10.74 -5.74 3.94
CA TRP A 106 -10.95 -5.44 5.36
C TRP A 106 -9.72 -5.83 6.16
N GLY A 107 -9.23 -4.90 6.97
CA GLY A 107 -8.17 -5.15 7.94
C GLY A 107 -8.77 -5.57 9.28
N TYR A 108 -8.17 -6.56 9.93
CA TYR A 108 -8.61 -7.00 11.25
C TYR A 108 -7.47 -7.54 12.11
N SER A 109 -7.73 -7.63 13.41
CA SER A 109 -6.87 -8.29 14.40
C SER A 109 -7.70 -8.81 15.57
N PHE A 110 -7.12 -9.67 16.39
CA PHE A 110 -7.66 -10.04 17.68
C PHE A 110 -7.06 -9.18 18.80
N SER A 111 -7.77 -9.09 19.92
CA SER A 111 -7.21 -8.76 21.22
C SER A 111 -7.42 -9.97 22.13
N VAL A 112 -6.33 -10.51 22.68
CA VAL A 112 -6.33 -11.65 23.59
C VAL A 112 -5.88 -11.12 24.94
N ASP A 113 -6.78 -11.13 25.93
CA ASP A 113 -6.54 -10.60 27.28
C ASP A 113 -5.94 -9.17 27.27
N GLY A 114 -6.43 -8.32 26.35
CA GLY A 114 -5.98 -6.93 26.20
C GLY A 114 -4.74 -6.73 25.32
N VAL A 115 -4.10 -7.80 24.85
CA VAL A 115 -2.93 -7.73 23.95
C VAL A 115 -3.37 -7.93 22.51
N LYS A 116 -2.96 -7.03 21.60
CA LYS A 116 -3.20 -7.19 20.17
C LYS A 116 -2.50 -8.46 19.65
N ALA A 117 -3.22 -9.29 18.93
CA ALA A 117 -2.71 -10.48 18.27
C ALA A 117 -3.22 -10.54 16.83
N ASN A 118 -2.34 -10.88 15.89
CA ASN A 118 -2.74 -11.23 14.53
C ASN A 118 -3.33 -12.65 14.53
N ASP A 119 -4.22 -12.92 13.59
CA ASP A 119 -4.75 -14.23 13.27
C ASP A 119 -3.64 -15.13 12.70
N PRO A 120 -3.22 -16.19 13.41
CA PRO A 120 -2.20 -17.11 12.94
C PRO A 120 -2.71 -18.02 11.82
N GLY A 121 -4.02 -18.12 11.61
CA GLY A 121 -4.63 -18.88 10.52
C GLY A 121 -4.62 -18.17 9.17
N ASN A 122 -4.31 -16.86 9.17
CA ASN A 122 -4.36 -16.03 7.97
C ASN A 122 -3.00 -15.41 7.65
N GLY A 123 -2.38 -15.89 6.57
CA GLY A 123 -1.11 -15.36 6.08
C GLY A 123 -1.23 -14.01 5.35
N GLU A 124 -2.45 -13.57 5.03
CA GLU A 124 -2.68 -12.27 4.39
C GLU A 124 -2.60 -11.16 5.43
N TYR A 125 -1.76 -10.15 5.16
CA TYR A 125 -1.56 -9.02 6.05
C TYR A 125 -1.48 -7.70 5.29
N GLN A 126 -1.86 -6.64 5.98
CA GLN A 126 -1.54 -5.27 5.59
C GLN A 126 -0.50 -4.68 6.52
N ARG A 127 0.31 -3.78 5.98
CA ARG A 127 1.28 -3.00 6.76
C ARG A 127 1.11 -1.51 6.51
N ASP A 128 0.73 -0.78 7.55
CA ASP A 128 0.65 0.68 7.53
C ASP A 128 1.70 1.27 8.47
N GLY A 129 2.87 1.55 7.90
CA GLY A 129 4.06 1.94 8.66
C GLY A 129 4.48 0.83 9.62
N GLN A 130 4.30 1.05 10.93
CA GLN A 130 4.59 0.08 11.99
C GLN A 130 3.41 -0.83 12.34
N ARG A 131 2.22 -0.56 11.81
CA ARG A 131 1.01 -1.32 12.14
C ARG A 131 0.88 -2.51 11.21
N TYR A 132 0.79 -3.69 11.80
CA TYR A 132 0.45 -4.92 11.10
C TYR A 132 -0.95 -5.35 11.54
N ASP A 133 -1.77 -5.70 10.55
CA ASP A 133 -3.09 -6.31 10.72
C ASP A 133 -3.22 -7.44 9.71
N ASN A 134 -4.06 -8.43 10.00
CA ASN A 134 -4.46 -9.40 8.98
C ASN A 134 -5.41 -8.74 7.99
N LEU A 135 -5.44 -9.30 6.79
CA LEU A 135 -6.24 -8.79 5.68
C LEU A 135 -7.25 -9.85 5.25
N LEU A 136 -8.45 -9.41 4.95
CA LEU A 136 -9.56 -10.21 4.46
C LEU A 136 -10.08 -9.57 3.17
N MET A 137 -10.28 -10.34 2.11
CA MET A 137 -10.90 -9.86 0.88
C MET A 137 -12.29 -10.48 0.73
N ILE A 138 -13.32 -9.65 0.62
CA ILE A 138 -14.64 -10.07 0.13
C ILE A 138 -14.69 -9.69 -1.36
N THR A 139 -14.77 -10.70 -2.22
CA THR A 139 -14.78 -10.48 -3.67
C THR A 139 -16.18 -10.22 -4.21
N GLY A 140 -16.26 -9.43 -5.28
CA GLY A 140 -17.46 -9.25 -6.10
C GLY A 140 -17.31 -8.05 -7.04
N PRO A 141 -18.39 -7.63 -7.73
CA PRO A 141 -18.34 -6.55 -8.71
C PRO A 141 -17.72 -5.24 -8.20
N ALA A 142 -17.97 -4.85 -6.93
CA ALA A 142 -17.44 -3.61 -6.37
C ALA A 142 -15.94 -3.72 -6.00
N SER A 143 -15.40 -4.94 -5.85
CA SER A 143 -13.98 -5.17 -5.60
C SER A 143 -13.17 -5.56 -6.84
N ASP A 144 -13.85 -5.74 -7.99
CA ASP A 144 -13.30 -6.39 -9.18
C ASP A 144 -12.01 -5.73 -9.69
N ALA A 145 -11.92 -4.39 -9.58
CA ALA A 145 -10.76 -3.64 -10.02
C ALA A 145 -9.46 -4.02 -9.29
N TRP A 146 -9.52 -4.42 -8.02
CA TRP A 146 -8.34 -4.82 -7.22
C TRP A 146 -8.35 -6.29 -6.80
N THR A 147 -9.25 -7.10 -7.35
CA THR A 147 -9.20 -8.56 -7.28
C THR A 147 -8.04 -9.06 -8.15
N PHE A 148 -7.24 -9.98 -7.62
CA PHE A 148 -6.19 -10.63 -8.41
C PHE A 148 -6.83 -11.58 -9.43
N LYS A 149 -6.42 -11.48 -10.70
CA LYS A 149 -6.95 -12.29 -11.81
C LYS A 149 -5.77 -13.02 -12.46
N PRO A 150 -5.65 -14.34 -12.32
CA PRO A 150 -4.46 -15.08 -12.78
C PRO A 150 -4.25 -15.04 -14.29
N ASP A 151 -5.32 -14.84 -15.05
CA ASP A 151 -5.30 -14.83 -16.52
C ASP A 151 -5.03 -13.43 -17.11
N VAL A 152 -4.87 -12.41 -16.26
CA VAL A 152 -4.52 -11.05 -16.68
C VAL A 152 -2.99 -10.91 -16.73
N PRO A 153 -2.41 -10.34 -17.80
CA PRO A 153 -0.97 -10.05 -17.82
C PRO A 153 -0.57 -9.12 -16.66
N HIS A 154 0.49 -9.48 -15.96
CA HIS A 154 0.96 -8.76 -14.77
C HIS A 154 2.22 -7.95 -15.03
N GLY A 155 2.25 -6.72 -14.50
CA GLY A 155 3.42 -5.86 -14.50
C GLY A 155 4.43 -6.22 -13.41
N THR A 156 5.62 -5.64 -13.48
CA THR A 156 6.68 -5.86 -12.49
C THR A 156 6.68 -4.75 -11.44
N VAL A 157 6.75 -5.09 -10.15
CA VAL A 157 7.05 -4.13 -9.08
C VAL A 157 8.49 -4.30 -8.65
N SER A 158 9.30 -3.27 -8.87
CA SER A 158 10.73 -3.25 -8.56
C SER A 158 11.05 -2.33 -7.39
N ALA A 159 11.86 -2.81 -6.46
CA ALA A 159 12.45 -2.01 -5.40
C ALA A 159 13.75 -1.37 -5.88
N VAL A 160 13.78 -0.03 -6.00
CA VAL A 160 14.90 0.72 -6.59
C VAL A 160 15.52 1.66 -5.57
N TRP A 161 16.84 1.64 -5.47
CA TRP A 161 17.63 2.54 -4.62
C TRP A 161 18.17 3.73 -5.42
N TYR A 162 18.13 4.92 -4.83
CA TYR A 162 18.57 6.16 -5.47
C TYR A 162 19.18 7.15 -4.47
N PRO A 163 20.22 7.92 -4.85
CA PRO A 163 20.77 8.96 -3.98
C PRO A 163 19.85 10.19 -3.93
N SER A 164 19.78 10.86 -2.79
CA SER A 164 19.10 12.15 -2.65
C SER A 164 20.07 13.24 -2.21
N LYS A 165 20.49 14.08 -3.16
CA LYS A 165 21.37 15.23 -2.89
C LYS A 165 20.70 16.26 -1.98
N ILE A 166 19.40 16.49 -2.17
CA ILE A 166 18.61 17.46 -1.39
C ILE A 166 18.51 17.03 0.08
N LEU A 167 18.24 15.75 0.32
CA LEU A 167 18.11 15.20 1.68
C LEU A 167 19.44 14.76 2.30
N LYS A 168 20.56 14.91 1.56
CA LYS A 168 21.89 14.47 1.97
C LYS A 168 21.92 12.98 2.37
N GLN A 169 21.20 12.15 1.62
CA GLN A 169 21.11 10.71 1.84
C GLN A 169 21.75 9.96 0.68
N ALA A 170 22.68 9.04 0.99
CA ALA A 170 23.42 8.27 -0.01
C ALA A 170 22.54 7.27 -0.78
N GLY A 171 21.48 6.76 -0.14
CA GLY A 171 20.51 5.88 -0.77
C GLY A 171 19.16 6.01 -0.07
N ARG A 172 18.11 6.18 -0.87
CA ARG A 172 16.71 6.04 -0.49
C ARG A 172 16.08 4.99 -1.40
N ARG A 173 15.02 4.33 -0.95
CA ARG A 173 14.27 3.35 -1.73
C ARG A 173 12.95 3.93 -2.23
N MET A 174 12.53 3.48 -3.41
CA MET A 174 11.19 3.66 -3.96
C MET A 174 10.73 2.34 -4.59
N TYR A 175 9.42 2.18 -4.76
CA TYR A 175 8.87 1.16 -5.64
C TYR A 175 8.53 1.73 -7.01
N VAL A 176 8.79 0.93 -8.04
CA VAL A 176 8.49 1.26 -9.43
C VAL A 176 7.71 0.11 -10.03
N TYR A 177 6.49 0.38 -10.46
CA TYR A 177 5.69 -0.52 -11.28
C TYR A 177 5.99 -0.27 -12.76
N THR A 178 6.26 -1.32 -13.52
CA THR A 178 6.32 -1.33 -14.98
C THR A 178 5.15 -2.14 -15.54
N PRO A 179 4.49 -1.68 -16.62
CA PRO A 179 3.30 -2.34 -17.14
C PRO A 179 3.66 -3.69 -17.79
N PRO A 180 2.69 -4.61 -17.97
CA PRO A 180 2.92 -5.89 -18.64
C PRO A 180 3.60 -5.72 -20.00
N GLY A 181 4.63 -6.53 -20.27
CA GLY A 181 5.41 -6.50 -21.52
C GLY A 181 6.47 -5.40 -21.59
N TYR A 182 6.74 -4.67 -20.50
CA TYR A 182 7.76 -3.63 -20.47
C TYR A 182 9.17 -4.17 -20.77
N GLU A 183 9.54 -5.31 -20.19
CA GLU A 183 10.91 -5.85 -20.21
C GLU A 183 11.35 -6.33 -21.61
N SER A 184 10.39 -6.70 -22.46
CA SER A 184 10.63 -7.14 -23.84
C SER A 184 10.38 -6.05 -24.89
N SER A 185 10.00 -4.85 -24.45
CA SER A 185 9.58 -3.75 -25.32
C SER A 185 10.68 -2.69 -25.46
N THR A 186 10.68 -1.99 -26.60
CA THR A 186 11.47 -0.76 -26.82
C THR A 186 10.62 0.51 -26.71
N ALA A 187 9.33 0.36 -26.39
CA ALA A 187 8.40 1.47 -26.26
C ALA A 187 8.77 2.39 -25.10
N ARG A 188 8.39 3.66 -25.22
CA ARG A 188 8.46 4.63 -24.12
C ARG A 188 7.09 4.74 -23.47
N TYR A 189 7.08 4.80 -22.15
CA TYR A 189 5.87 4.87 -21.35
C TYR A 189 5.79 6.20 -20.59
N PRO A 190 4.61 6.78 -20.41
CA PRO A 190 4.43 7.90 -19.50
C PRO A 190 4.66 7.44 -18.05
N VAL A 191 5.00 8.39 -17.18
CA VAL A 191 5.31 8.13 -15.76
C VAL A 191 4.27 8.81 -14.88
N PHE A 192 3.65 8.04 -13.99
CA PHE A 192 2.75 8.52 -12.95
C PHE A 192 3.42 8.40 -11.58
N TYR A 193 3.61 9.52 -10.89
CA TYR A 193 4.11 9.53 -9.50
C TYR A 193 2.93 9.42 -8.53
N LEU A 194 2.93 8.37 -7.72
CA LEU A 194 1.85 8.01 -6.81
C LEU A 194 2.34 8.07 -5.36
N LEU A 195 1.82 9.03 -4.59
CA LEU A 195 2.31 9.35 -3.24
C LEU A 195 1.37 8.80 -2.16
N HIS A 196 1.94 8.28 -1.08
CA HIS A 196 1.20 7.81 0.09
C HIS A 196 0.80 8.97 1.03
N GLY A 197 -0.11 8.69 1.99
CA GLY A 197 -0.50 9.63 3.05
C GLY A 197 0.46 9.62 4.24
N GLY A 198 0.22 10.50 5.23
CA GLY A 198 1.03 10.54 6.45
C GLY A 198 1.06 9.18 7.17
N GLY A 199 2.22 8.76 7.67
CA GLY A 199 2.44 7.47 8.37
C GLY A 199 2.71 6.26 7.45
N GLY A 200 2.35 6.35 6.17
CA GLY A 200 2.73 5.34 5.17
C GLY A 200 4.19 5.48 4.70
N ASP A 201 4.58 4.67 3.73
CA ASP A 201 5.90 4.66 3.09
C ASP A 201 5.80 4.13 1.63
N GLU A 202 6.93 3.86 0.96
CA GLU A 202 6.95 3.50 -0.45
C GLU A 202 6.23 2.19 -0.82
N ASP A 203 5.94 1.32 0.15
CA ASP A 203 5.28 0.01 -0.03
C ASP A 203 3.74 0.09 0.14
N ALA A 204 3.24 1.21 0.65
CA ALA A 204 1.82 1.37 1.00
C ALA A 204 0.86 1.16 -0.19
N TRP A 205 1.21 1.69 -1.37
CA TRP A 205 0.35 1.60 -2.56
C TRP A 205 0.32 0.22 -3.19
N THR A 206 1.37 -0.60 -3.03
CA THR A 206 1.38 -1.98 -3.52
C THR A 206 0.69 -2.92 -2.54
N ASN A 207 0.93 -2.75 -1.23
CA ASN A 207 0.35 -3.60 -0.19
C ASN A 207 -1.15 -3.27 0.04
N MET A 208 -1.44 -2.08 0.55
CA MET A 208 -2.81 -1.68 0.92
C MET A 208 -3.57 -1.10 -0.27
N GLY A 209 -2.88 -0.35 -1.12
CA GLY A 209 -3.47 0.30 -2.30
C GLY A 209 -3.72 -0.63 -3.48
N ARG A 210 -3.13 -1.84 -3.51
CA ARG A 210 -3.26 -2.81 -4.61
C ARG A 210 -2.98 -2.20 -5.99
N ALA A 211 -2.12 -1.18 -6.07
CA ALA A 211 -1.97 -0.33 -7.25
C ALA A 211 -1.55 -1.13 -8.49
N ASN A 212 -0.63 -2.08 -8.33
CA ASN A 212 -0.20 -2.96 -9.41
C ASN A 212 -1.36 -3.81 -9.94
N ILE A 213 -2.20 -4.36 -9.06
CA ILE A 213 -3.36 -5.18 -9.46
C ILE A 213 -4.41 -4.32 -10.18
N ILE A 214 -4.71 -3.13 -9.65
CA ILE A 214 -5.63 -2.18 -10.28
C ILE A 214 -5.14 -1.83 -11.68
N LEU A 215 -3.86 -1.51 -11.84
CA LEU A 215 -3.30 -1.12 -13.12
C LEU A 215 -3.24 -2.29 -14.11
N ASP A 216 -2.85 -3.49 -13.68
CA ASP A 216 -2.88 -4.69 -14.51
C ASP A 216 -4.28 -4.93 -15.08
N ASN A 217 -5.30 -4.92 -14.21
CA ASN A 217 -6.69 -5.13 -14.59
C ASN A 217 -7.20 -4.04 -15.55
N LEU A 218 -6.90 -2.76 -15.27
CA LEU A 218 -7.33 -1.65 -16.12
C LEU A 218 -6.59 -1.62 -17.47
N ILE A 219 -5.31 -1.96 -17.51
CA ILE A 219 -4.51 -2.03 -18.74
C ILE A 219 -4.99 -3.19 -19.61
N ALA A 220 -5.18 -4.39 -19.02
CA ALA A 220 -5.69 -5.55 -19.74
C ALA A 220 -7.11 -5.34 -20.29
N ALA A 221 -7.95 -4.60 -19.56
CA ALA A 221 -9.28 -4.19 -20.03
C ALA A 221 -9.25 -3.04 -21.06
N GLY A 222 -8.08 -2.52 -21.43
CA GLY A 222 -7.94 -1.38 -22.35
C GLY A 222 -8.45 -0.04 -21.81
N LYS A 223 -8.75 0.04 -20.50
CA LYS A 223 -9.29 1.23 -19.84
C LYS A 223 -8.21 2.24 -19.44
N ALA A 224 -7.01 1.76 -19.10
CA ALA A 224 -5.85 2.61 -18.80
C ALA A 224 -4.74 2.42 -19.84
N LYS A 225 -4.01 3.49 -20.14
CA LYS A 225 -2.79 3.40 -20.96
C LYS A 225 -1.69 2.69 -20.16
N PRO A 226 -0.89 1.80 -20.77
CA PRO A 226 0.33 1.31 -20.14
C PRO A 226 1.20 2.46 -19.66
N MET A 227 1.59 2.45 -18.38
CA MET A 227 2.34 3.52 -17.73
C MET A 227 3.28 2.96 -16.68
N ILE A 228 4.38 3.67 -16.43
CA ILE A 228 5.25 3.41 -15.28
C ILE A 228 4.65 4.13 -14.07
N VAL A 229 4.60 3.48 -12.92
CA VAL A 229 4.16 4.13 -11.67
C VAL A 229 5.29 4.14 -10.66
N VAL A 230 5.66 5.33 -10.20
CA VAL A 230 6.73 5.55 -9.23
C VAL A 230 6.12 5.90 -7.88
N MET A 231 6.42 5.09 -6.87
CA MET A 231 5.92 5.18 -5.50
C MET A 231 7.10 5.45 -4.56
N PRO A 232 7.50 6.71 -4.32
CA PRO A 232 8.60 7.05 -3.44
C PRO A 232 8.17 7.12 -1.97
N ASN A 233 9.14 7.08 -1.07
CA ASN A 233 8.93 7.38 0.34
C ASN A 233 8.85 8.92 0.56
N GLY A 234 7.66 9.41 0.90
CA GLY A 234 7.36 10.81 1.17
C GLY A 234 7.87 11.32 2.52
N ASN A 235 8.28 10.43 3.44
CA ASN A 235 8.86 10.82 4.72
C ASN A 235 10.35 11.16 4.53
N ALA A 236 10.69 12.44 4.40
CA ALA A 236 12.06 12.90 4.15
C ALA A 236 13.14 12.28 5.08
N PRO A 237 12.90 12.08 6.39
CA PRO A 237 13.90 11.46 7.27
C PRO A 237 14.11 9.96 7.02
N GLN A 238 13.16 9.27 6.39
CA GLN A 238 13.25 7.84 6.12
C GLN A 238 13.96 7.58 4.79
N ILE A 239 14.85 6.59 4.79
CA ILE A 239 15.49 6.09 3.56
C ILE A 239 14.79 4.86 3.00
N ILE A 240 13.96 4.19 3.79
CA ILE A 240 13.28 2.93 3.45
C ILE A 240 12.07 2.72 4.36
N ALA A 241 11.08 1.99 3.87
CA ALA A 241 10.01 1.41 4.67
C ALA A 241 10.59 0.59 5.83
N GLN A 242 9.99 0.78 7.01
CA GLN A 242 10.42 0.07 8.21
C GLN A 242 9.80 -1.34 8.26
N GLY A 243 10.40 -2.27 9.02
CA GLY A 243 9.88 -3.63 9.21
C GLY A 243 10.65 -4.76 8.50
N TYR A 244 11.68 -4.44 7.72
CA TYR A 244 12.48 -5.41 6.96
C TYR A 244 13.87 -5.67 7.58
N ALA A 245 14.09 -5.29 8.85
CA ALA A 245 15.36 -5.48 9.57
C ALA A 245 16.62 -4.99 8.81
N TYR A 246 16.52 -3.89 8.05
CA TYR A 246 17.65 -3.33 7.28
C TYR A 246 18.78 -2.72 8.13
N GLY A 247 18.67 -2.76 9.46
CA GLY A 247 19.65 -2.22 10.40
C GLY A 247 19.52 -2.87 11.78
N PRO A 248 20.43 -2.57 12.71
CA PRO A 248 20.42 -3.16 14.04
C PRO A 248 19.09 -2.84 14.74
N THR A 249 18.49 -3.86 15.36
CA THR A 249 17.26 -3.70 16.15
C THR A 249 17.50 -2.63 17.22
N PRO A 250 16.71 -1.54 17.24
CA PRO A 250 16.83 -0.52 18.28
C PRO A 250 16.66 -1.13 19.67
N ARG A 251 17.35 -0.60 20.69
CA ARG A 251 17.29 -1.13 22.05
C ARG A 251 15.84 -1.13 22.58
N PRO A 252 15.35 -2.23 23.20
CA PRO A 252 14.03 -2.30 23.81
C PRO A 252 13.92 -1.23 24.90
N GLY A 253 13.12 -0.20 24.66
CA GLY A 253 13.05 1.00 25.52
C GLY A 253 12.88 2.31 24.75
N ALA A 254 13.16 2.31 23.44
CA ALA A 254 12.84 3.43 22.55
C ALA A 254 11.43 3.34 21.93
N THR A 255 10.74 2.21 22.11
CA THR A 255 9.41 1.94 21.54
C THR A 255 8.44 1.63 22.67
N THR A 256 7.61 2.61 23.03
CA THR A 256 6.38 2.33 23.77
C THR A 256 5.43 1.58 22.84
N ALA A 257 4.80 0.51 23.33
CA ALA A 257 3.68 -0.09 22.61
C ALA A 257 2.60 1.01 22.43
N PRO A 258 2.10 1.24 21.21
CA PRO A 258 1.07 2.24 21.00
C PRO A 258 -0.17 1.84 21.80
N ALA A 259 -0.71 2.78 22.59
CA ALA A 259 -2.03 2.62 23.16
C ALA A 259 -3.05 2.38 22.03
N PRO A 260 -4.09 1.55 22.23
CA PRO A 260 -5.17 1.41 21.26
C PRO A 260 -5.78 2.81 21.01
N PRO A 261 -5.81 3.30 19.76
CA PRO A 261 -5.99 4.73 19.54
C PRO A 261 -7.47 5.13 19.58
N PRO A 262 -7.82 6.29 20.19
CA PRO A 262 -8.89 7.12 19.66
C PRO A 262 -8.45 7.66 18.29
N VAL A 263 -9.40 7.65 17.35
CA VAL A 263 -9.27 8.02 15.93
C VAL A 263 -8.37 9.25 15.74
N GLN A 264 -7.16 9.06 15.18
CA GLN A 264 -6.23 10.15 14.87
C GLN A 264 -6.00 10.28 13.36
N ALA A 265 -5.94 11.55 12.95
CA ALA A 265 -5.85 12.08 11.59
C ALA A 265 -4.68 11.48 10.82
N GLN A 266 -4.94 11.03 9.60
CA GLN A 266 -3.93 10.98 8.55
C GLN A 266 -4.50 11.82 7.39
N GLN A 267 -3.62 12.52 6.67
CA GLN A 267 -3.97 13.29 5.47
C GLN A 267 -3.37 12.54 4.28
N GLY A 268 -4.21 11.93 3.44
CA GLY A 268 -3.86 11.37 2.14
C GLY A 268 -4.61 12.11 1.03
N GLY A 269 -3.90 12.91 0.25
CA GLY A 269 -4.40 13.53 -0.97
C GLY A 269 -3.52 13.12 -2.16
N LEU A 270 -4.14 12.59 -3.22
CA LEU A 270 -3.48 12.28 -4.47
C LEU A 270 -3.03 13.59 -5.14
N ARG A 271 -1.72 13.86 -5.18
CA ARG A 271 -1.16 14.93 -6.02
C ARG A 271 -0.64 14.30 -7.32
N ALA A 272 -1.37 14.48 -8.42
CA ALA A 272 -0.78 14.35 -9.75
C ALA A 272 0.16 15.54 -9.97
N ALA A 273 1.47 15.29 -10.08
CA ALA A 273 2.46 16.33 -10.27
C ALA A 273 2.31 17.02 -11.63
N ALA A 274 1.90 18.29 -11.63
CA ALA A 274 2.11 19.24 -12.71
C ALA A 274 3.51 19.88 -12.57
N PRO A 275 4.12 20.43 -13.65
CA PRO A 275 5.50 20.87 -13.62
C PRO A 275 5.71 22.05 -12.66
N ALA A 276 6.92 22.10 -12.13
CA ALA A 276 7.38 22.92 -11.01
C ALA A 276 6.87 24.37 -10.99
N ALA A 277 6.23 24.73 -9.88
CA ALA A 277 6.21 26.11 -9.37
C ALA A 277 6.84 26.11 -7.97
N ALA A 278 7.97 26.82 -7.85
CA ALA A 278 8.73 27.30 -6.70
C ALA A 278 8.77 26.49 -5.37
N PRO A 279 9.97 26.24 -4.78
CA PRO A 279 10.10 25.65 -3.45
C PRO A 279 9.80 26.72 -2.39
N GLY A 280 8.85 26.49 -1.47
CA GLY A 280 8.71 27.37 -0.30
C GLY A 280 7.36 27.49 0.41
N ALA A 281 6.31 26.75 0.03
CA ALA A 281 5.06 26.82 0.82
C ALA A 281 5.16 25.94 2.09
N PRO A 282 5.03 26.49 3.31
CA PRO A 282 4.99 25.70 4.52
C PRO A 282 3.75 24.80 4.50
N ALA A 283 3.92 23.53 4.89
CA ALA A 283 2.81 22.66 5.22
C ALA A 283 1.96 23.35 6.30
N ALA A 284 0.67 23.57 6.02
CA ALA A 284 -0.26 24.12 7.00
C ALA A 284 -0.37 23.12 8.17
N ALA A 285 0.44 23.36 9.19
CA ALA A 285 0.40 22.63 10.45
C ALA A 285 -0.79 23.13 11.26
N GLY A 286 -1.71 22.23 11.59
CA GLY A 286 -2.73 22.49 12.60
C GLY A 286 -4.15 22.11 12.18
N ALA A 287 -4.46 20.82 12.19
CA ALA A 287 -5.85 20.38 12.33
C ALA A 287 -5.88 19.03 13.07
N ARG A 288 -6.39 19.04 14.31
CA ARG A 288 -6.61 17.84 15.12
C ARG A 288 -7.80 17.06 14.53
N ALA A 289 -7.63 15.80 14.11
CA ALA A 289 -8.78 14.95 13.80
C ALA A 289 -9.31 14.27 15.06
N GLY A 290 -10.63 14.19 15.11
CA GLY A 290 -11.44 13.79 16.25
C GLY A 290 -12.84 14.41 16.17
N ALA A 291 -13.01 15.48 15.39
CA ALA A 291 -14.33 16.05 15.14
C ALA A 291 -15.09 15.21 14.11
N ARG A 292 -16.16 14.53 14.55
CA ARG A 292 -17.31 14.26 13.67
C ARG A 292 -17.92 15.63 13.35
N GLY A 293 -17.90 16.00 12.08
CA GLY A 293 -18.24 17.34 11.61
C GLY A 293 -17.10 17.84 10.72
N GLY A 294 -17.38 18.02 9.42
CA GLY A 294 -16.37 18.36 8.42
C GLY A 294 -15.51 19.52 8.88
N GLN A 295 -14.19 19.28 8.96
CA GLN A 295 -13.24 20.34 9.27
C GLN A 295 -13.42 21.46 8.24
N SER A 296 -13.25 22.70 8.71
CA SER A 296 -13.23 23.88 7.86
C SER A 296 -11.94 24.64 8.12
N LEU A 297 -11.43 25.27 7.07
CA LEU A 297 -10.35 26.25 7.17
C LEU A 297 -10.94 27.65 7.07
N ASP A 298 -10.24 28.61 7.67
CA ASP A 298 -10.42 30.03 7.36
C ASP A 298 -10.23 30.21 5.84
N PRO A 299 -11.24 30.71 5.09
CA PRO A 299 -11.13 30.93 3.64
C PRO A 299 -9.93 31.79 3.24
N ALA A 300 -9.42 32.65 4.13
CA ALA A 300 -8.23 33.47 3.88
C ALA A 300 -6.93 32.66 3.76
N VAL A 301 -6.92 31.38 4.17
CA VAL A 301 -5.77 30.48 3.98
C VAL A 301 -5.49 30.29 2.50
N PHE A 302 -6.49 30.04 1.67
CA PHE A 302 -6.27 29.73 0.25
C PHE A 302 -5.58 30.85 -0.55
N PRO A 303 -6.00 32.14 -0.49
CA PRO A 303 -5.28 33.20 -1.18
C PRO A 303 -3.88 33.46 -0.58
N LYS A 304 -3.65 33.18 0.71
CA LYS A 304 -2.30 33.27 1.31
C LYS A 304 -1.38 32.15 0.81
N THR A 305 -1.91 30.93 0.67
CA THR A 305 -1.16 29.77 0.18
C THR A 305 -0.95 29.81 -1.33
N PHE A 306 -1.93 30.33 -2.07
CA PHE A 306 -1.94 30.38 -3.53
C PHE A 306 -2.16 31.83 -4.03
N PRO A 307 -1.22 32.75 -3.74
CA PRO A 307 -1.42 34.18 -4.00
C PRO A 307 -1.48 34.53 -5.49
N THR A 308 -0.89 33.69 -6.34
CA THR A 308 -0.80 33.90 -7.79
C THR A 308 -1.74 33.00 -8.61
N LEU A 309 -2.63 32.24 -7.95
CA LEU A 309 -3.52 31.31 -8.65
C LEU A 309 -4.63 32.05 -9.41
N ASP A 310 -4.65 31.88 -10.72
CA ASP A 310 -5.63 32.45 -11.65
C ASP A 310 -5.95 31.48 -12.80
N ALA A 311 -6.90 31.85 -13.66
CA ALA A 311 -7.39 31.06 -14.78
C ALA A 311 -6.30 30.60 -15.78
N LYS A 312 -5.10 31.20 -15.78
CA LYS A 312 -3.99 30.77 -16.65
C LYS A 312 -3.53 29.35 -16.32
N ALA A 313 -3.75 28.88 -15.09
CA ALA A 313 -3.44 27.50 -14.71
C ALA A 313 -4.16 26.46 -15.59
N ASN A 314 -5.34 26.79 -16.14
CA ASN A 314 -6.07 25.89 -17.04
C ASN A 314 -5.28 25.57 -18.33
N SER A 315 -4.41 26.48 -18.79
CA SER A 315 -3.56 26.23 -19.96
C SER A 315 -2.35 25.34 -19.64
N GLN A 316 -1.98 25.23 -18.36
CA GLN A 316 -0.83 24.48 -17.88
C GLN A 316 -1.19 23.06 -17.45
N LEU A 317 -2.45 22.85 -17.04
CA LEU A 317 -2.95 21.58 -16.54
C LEU A 317 -3.80 20.88 -17.60
N ARG A 318 -3.50 19.60 -17.87
CA ARG A 318 -4.38 18.76 -18.69
C ARG A 318 -5.53 18.16 -17.89
N LEU A 319 -5.32 17.98 -16.60
CA LEU A 319 -6.28 17.41 -15.65
C LEU A 319 -5.92 17.91 -14.26
N LEU A 320 -6.89 18.50 -13.57
CA LEU A 320 -6.89 18.65 -12.12
C LEU A 320 -8.01 17.77 -11.58
N TRP A 321 -7.65 16.74 -10.81
CA TRP A 321 -8.59 15.78 -10.23
C TRP A 321 -8.63 15.97 -8.72
N ILE A 322 -9.82 16.14 -8.17
CA ILE A 322 -10.05 16.33 -6.75
C ILE A 322 -11.06 15.29 -6.31
N SER A 323 -10.67 14.46 -5.33
CA SER A 323 -11.57 13.47 -4.75
C SER A 323 -11.46 13.43 -3.22
N CYS A 324 -12.57 13.08 -2.57
CA CYS A 324 -12.67 12.92 -1.13
C CYS A 324 -13.78 11.92 -0.76
N GLY A 325 -13.64 11.28 0.39
CA GLY A 325 -14.70 10.45 0.96
C GLY A 325 -15.83 11.29 1.55
N THR A 326 -17.09 10.87 1.43
CA THR A 326 -18.24 11.63 1.96
C THR A 326 -18.28 11.65 3.49
N GLU A 327 -17.74 10.62 4.15
CA GLU A 327 -17.61 10.53 5.61
C GLU A 327 -16.20 10.94 6.09
N ASP A 328 -15.35 11.43 5.19
CA ASP A 328 -14.02 11.93 5.54
C ASP A 328 -14.12 13.21 6.38
N GLY A 329 -13.36 13.29 7.47
CA GLY A 329 -13.30 14.49 8.31
C GLY A 329 -12.81 15.74 7.56
N LEU A 330 -12.14 15.57 6.41
CA LEU A 330 -11.61 16.65 5.58
C LEU A 330 -12.55 17.08 4.45
N ILE A 331 -13.75 16.49 4.33
CA ILE A 331 -14.68 16.79 3.24
C ILE A 331 -15.07 18.28 3.19
N GLY A 332 -15.21 18.91 4.35
CA GLY A 332 -15.50 20.35 4.45
C GLY A 332 -14.39 21.20 3.82
N VAL A 333 -13.14 20.95 4.21
CA VAL A 333 -11.95 21.62 3.64
C VAL A 333 -11.85 21.37 2.13
N ASN A 334 -12.10 20.13 1.68
CA ASN A 334 -12.07 19.78 0.26
C ASN A 334 -13.09 20.61 -0.54
N ARG A 335 -14.33 20.65 -0.07
CA ARG A 335 -15.40 21.45 -0.68
C ARG A 335 -15.09 22.96 -0.66
N GLN A 336 -14.54 23.49 0.44
CA GLN A 336 -14.09 24.89 0.49
C GLN A 336 -12.99 25.19 -0.54
N PHE A 337 -12.04 24.27 -0.73
CA PHE A 337 -11.01 24.44 -1.75
C PHE A 337 -11.59 24.41 -3.17
N LYS A 338 -12.56 23.53 -3.44
CA LYS A 338 -13.31 23.50 -4.71
C LYS A 338 -14.03 24.82 -4.98
N GLU A 339 -14.68 25.41 -3.98
CA GLU A 339 -15.29 26.75 -4.12
C GLU A 339 -14.25 27.85 -4.37
N TYR A 340 -13.10 27.80 -3.71
CA TYR A 340 -12.00 28.71 -3.99
C TYR A 340 -11.51 28.58 -5.45
N LEU A 341 -11.32 27.37 -5.95
CA LEU A 341 -10.93 27.12 -7.34
C LEU A 341 -11.96 27.66 -8.35
N LYS A 342 -13.26 27.46 -8.07
CA LYS A 342 -14.34 28.04 -8.88
C LYS A 342 -14.25 29.56 -8.91
N SER A 343 -14.01 30.21 -7.76
CA SER A 343 -13.84 31.68 -7.69
C SER A 343 -12.67 32.22 -8.51
N LYS A 344 -11.69 31.36 -8.82
CA LYS A 344 -10.51 31.68 -9.65
C LYS A 344 -10.67 31.22 -11.11
N ASN A 345 -11.85 30.74 -11.49
CA ASN A 345 -12.13 30.15 -12.81
C ASN A 345 -11.17 29.00 -13.17
N ILE A 346 -10.78 28.18 -12.19
CA ILE A 346 -9.96 26.98 -12.42
C ILE A 346 -10.85 25.79 -12.77
N GLN A 347 -10.49 25.07 -13.83
CA GLN A 347 -11.14 23.84 -14.25
C GLN A 347 -10.59 22.64 -13.46
N PHE A 348 -11.48 21.83 -12.91
CA PHE A 348 -11.15 20.57 -12.25
C PHE A 348 -12.26 19.54 -12.44
N LYS A 349 -11.89 18.27 -12.32
CA LYS A 349 -12.83 17.16 -12.15
C LYS A 349 -13.00 16.88 -10.67
N ASP A 350 -14.24 16.72 -10.26
CA ASP A 350 -14.66 16.44 -8.89
C ASP A 350 -15.24 15.02 -8.82
N LEU A 351 -14.87 14.27 -7.80
CA LEU A 351 -15.50 12.99 -7.48
C LEU A 351 -15.53 12.79 -5.97
N GLU A 352 -16.71 12.55 -5.42
CA GLU A 352 -16.85 12.17 -4.01
C GLU A 352 -17.28 10.69 -3.96
N HIS A 353 -16.58 9.89 -3.15
CA HIS A 353 -16.93 8.49 -2.93
C HIS A 353 -17.56 8.29 -1.56
N PRO A 354 -18.53 7.39 -1.41
CA PRO A 354 -18.87 6.84 -0.10
C PRO A 354 -17.61 6.27 0.58
N GLY A 355 -17.41 6.62 1.83
CA GLY A 355 -16.33 6.17 2.68
C GLY A 355 -15.67 7.29 3.47
N ALA A 356 -14.99 6.89 4.55
CA ALA A 356 -14.17 7.77 5.37
C ALA A 356 -12.72 7.86 4.83
N HIS A 357 -11.81 8.39 5.65
CA HIS A 357 -10.38 8.54 5.33
C HIS A 357 -9.65 7.18 5.29
N THR A 358 -9.88 6.38 4.24
CA THR A 358 -9.52 4.96 4.19
C THR A 358 -8.93 4.52 2.85
N TRP A 359 -8.17 3.42 2.88
CA TRP A 359 -7.60 2.80 1.67
C TRP A 359 -8.63 2.37 0.63
N THR A 360 -9.87 2.08 1.03
CA THR A 360 -10.96 1.79 0.09
C THR A 360 -11.22 2.98 -0.83
N VAL A 361 -11.42 4.16 -0.26
CA VAL A 361 -11.65 5.38 -1.04
C VAL A 361 -10.48 5.65 -1.98
N TRP A 362 -9.24 5.40 -1.52
CA TRP A 362 -8.05 5.60 -2.34
C TRP A 362 -7.90 4.57 -3.48
N ARG A 363 -8.36 3.32 -3.30
CA ARG A 363 -8.43 2.31 -4.36
C ARG A 363 -9.44 2.69 -5.44
N HIS A 364 -10.63 3.15 -5.03
CA HIS A 364 -11.61 3.70 -5.97
C HIS A 364 -11.02 4.89 -6.73
N ASN A 365 -10.42 5.84 -6.01
CA ASN A 365 -9.79 7.00 -6.64
C ASN A 365 -8.73 6.63 -7.68
N LEU A 366 -7.86 5.66 -7.39
CA LEU A 366 -6.89 5.19 -8.38
C LEU A 366 -7.58 4.53 -9.58
N THR A 367 -8.63 3.75 -9.33
CA THR A 367 -9.41 3.07 -10.36
C THR A 367 -10.09 4.07 -11.31
N ASP A 368 -10.59 5.18 -10.80
CA ASP A 368 -11.27 6.22 -11.60
C ASP A 368 -10.30 7.21 -12.24
N LEU A 369 -9.17 7.50 -11.59
CA LEU A 369 -8.15 8.42 -12.10
C LEU A 369 -7.32 7.80 -13.22
N ALA A 370 -6.84 6.57 -13.06
CA ALA A 370 -5.89 5.96 -14.00
C ALA A 370 -6.37 5.94 -15.47
N PRO A 371 -7.66 5.68 -15.77
CA PRO A 371 -8.19 5.77 -17.13
C PRO A 371 -8.11 7.18 -17.75
N LEU A 372 -8.06 8.23 -16.95
CA LEU A 372 -8.01 9.62 -17.43
C LEU A 372 -6.57 10.09 -17.71
N LEU A 373 -5.57 9.39 -17.19
CA LEU A 373 -4.17 9.78 -17.35
C LEU A 373 -3.68 9.53 -18.76
N PHE A 374 -2.85 10.47 -19.25
CA PHE A 374 -2.12 10.37 -20.53
C PHE A 374 -2.99 10.14 -21.77
N GLN A 375 -4.30 10.42 -21.69
CA GLN A 375 -5.17 10.40 -22.86
C GLN A 375 -4.77 11.49 -23.87
N PRO A 376 -5.08 11.35 -25.16
CA PRO A 376 -4.93 12.42 -26.14
C PRO A 376 -5.72 13.67 -25.73
N ARG A 377 -5.35 14.87 -26.20
CA ARG A 377 -6.23 16.04 -26.02
C ARG A 377 -7.47 15.80 -26.90
N SER A 378 -8.66 15.91 -26.33
CA SER A 378 -9.87 16.05 -27.14
C SER A 378 -9.70 17.29 -28.02
N LYS A 379 -9.92 17.14 -29.33
CA LYS A 379 -9.84 18.24 -30.28
C LYS A 379 -10.94 19.27 -30.03
#